data_AF-A0A437QQ93-F1
#
_entry.id   AF-A0A437QQ93-F1
#
_cell.length_a   1.000
_cell.length_b   1.000
_cell.length_c   1.000
_cell.angle_alpha   90.00
_cell.angle_beta   90.00
_cell.angle_gamma   90.00
#
_symmetry.space_group_name_H-M   'P 1'
#
loop_
_entity.id
_entity.type
_entity.pdbx_description
1 polymer ?
#
loop_
_entity_poly.entity_id
_entity_poly.type
_entity_poly.pdbx_seq_one_letter_code
_entity_poly.pdbx_strand_id
1 'polypeptide(L)'
;MTNRSLDDLRREIDEIDDAIHDLIMKRADVVQHVGAAKKSQTVLPIRPSREAFMLRRLSGRHNGPFQLSALARMWHEMIAAFTMIQASYKIAVFSDTSHHTLWDLARDQFGSQVPMTAFETRREVLQQVMNGQADVGVLPPPEEDDDHPWWTQLAVPGAPVIVQRMPFAGVGNVRGVPAEAVAIARLEPEPTGDDVSFIVFATADPVSRSTLVSKMKEASLPGVLLASLEQNGEWIHLAQVEDFVASEDQRVTKFVKAGPAIAARVIGAYAMPIAGASKPGGAEAGE
;
A
#
# COMPACT_ATOMS: atom_id res chain seq x y z
N MET A 1 27.04 -35.62 20.88
CA MET A 1 25.95 -34.71 21.26
C MET A 1 24.80 -35.58 21.72
N THR A 2 24.34 -35.43 22.96
CA THR A 2 23.20 -36.19 23.50
C THR A 2 21.96 -35.86 22.68
N ASN A 3 21.32 -36.89 22.12
CA ASN A 3 20.10 -36.74 21.34
C ASN A 3 19.01 -36.23 22.29
N ARG A 4 18.49 -35.01 22.06
CA ARG A 4 17.45 -34.44 22.93
C ARG A 4 16.18 -35.26 22.79
N SER A 5 15.48 -35.50 23.89
CA SER A 5 14.18 -36.17 23.83
C SER A 5 13.15 -35.25 23.16
N LEU A 6 12.10 -35.84 22.58
CA LEU A 6 10.98 -35.07 22.02
C LEU A 6 10.34 -34.16 23.07
N ASP A 7 10.26 -34.62 24.32
CA ASP A 7 9.65 -33.85 25.41
C ASP A 7 10.51 -32.64 25.80
N ASP A 8 11.84 -32.77 25.75
CA ASP A 8 12.75 -31.65 26.00
C ASP A 8 12.72 -30.61 24.87
N LEU A 9 12.43 -31.02 23.63
CA LEU A 9 12.24 -30.10 22.51
C LEU A 9 10.89 -29.37 22.61
N ARG A 10 9.84 -30.06 23.03
CA ARG A 10 8.52 -29.44 23.27
C ARG A 10 8.56 -28.41 24.38
N ARG A 11 9.23 -28.72 25.49
CA ARG A 11 9.40 -27.77 26.60
C ARG A 11 10.11 -26.49 26.16
N GLU A 12 11.15 -26.62 25.32
CA GLU A 12 11.83 -25.45 24.77
C GLU A 12 10.92 -24.63 23.83
N ILE A 13 10.05 -25.27 23.05
CA ILE A 13 9.05 -24.57 22.24
C ILE A 13 8.09 -23.79 23.15
N ASP A 14 7.57 -24.43 24.20
CA ASP A 14 6.67 -23.77 25.16
C ASP A 14 7.33 -22.54 25.82
N GLU A 15 8.59 -22.67 26.25
CA GLU A 15 9.38 -21.56 26.81
C GLU A 15 9.57 -20.40 25.80
N ILE A 16 9.76 -20.73 24.52
CA ILE A 16 9.87 -19.73 23.44
C ILE A 16 8.51 -19.05 23.19
N ASP A 17 7.42 -19.81 23.17
CA ASP A 17 6.08 -19.30 22.93
C ASP A 17 5.63 -18.35 24.05
N ASP A 18 5.92 -18.69 25.31
CA ASP A 18 5.68 -17.82 26.46
C ASP A 18 6.46 -16.50 26.33
N ALA A 19 7.74 -16.57 25.93
CA ALA A 19 8.55 -15.37 25.71
C ALA A 19 8.04 -14.51 24.53
N ILE A 20 7.55 -15.13 23.46
CA ILE A 20 6.92 -14.42 22.33
C ILE A 20 5.66 -13.69 22.82
N HIS A 21 4.80 -14.38 23.58
CA HIS A 21 3.58 -13.79 24.12
C HIS A 21 3.88 -12.58 25.02
N ASP A 22 4.84 -12.71 25.94
CA ASP A 22 5.28 -11.62 26.83
C ASP A 22 5.80 -10.42 26.03
N LEU A 23 6.55 -10.65 24.95
CA LEU A 23 7.04 -9.59 24.07
C LEU A 23 5.91 -8.89 23.31
N ILE A 24 4.87 -9.62 22.90
CA ILE A 24 3.67 -9.06 22.26
C ILE A 24 2.92 -8.18 23.26
N MET A 25 2.71 -8.64 24.50
CA MET A 25 2.06 -7.86 25.57
C MET A 25 2.85 -6.58 25.88
N LYS A 26 4.17 -6.71 26.06
CA LYS A 26 5.04 -5.54 26.26
C LYS A 26 4.97 -4.55 25.10
N ARG A 27 4.87 -5.03 23.85
CA ARG A 27 4.69 -4.16 22.68
C ARG A 27 3.34 -3.46 22.72
N ALA A 28 2.27 -4.15 23.13
CA ALA A 28 0.95 -3.56 23.28
C ALA A 28 0.96 -2.39 24.29
N ASP A 29 1.60 -2.57 25.44
CA ASP A 29 1.75 -1.51 26.45
C ASP A 29 2.47 -0.28 25.89
N VAL A 30 3.57 -0.47 25.16
CA VAL A 30 4.30 0.64 24.53
C VAL A 30 3.42 1.35 23.50
N VAL A 31 2.66 0.62 22.69
CA VAL A 31 1.75 1.21 21.70
C VAL A 31 0.66 2.06 22.35
N GLN A 32 0.11 1.63 23.49
CA GLN A 32 -0.88 2.43 24.23
C GLN A 32 -0.32 3.80 24.63
N HIS A 33 0.93 3.83 25.13
CA HIS A 33 1.60 5.08 25.47
C HIS A 33 1.84 5.97 24.23
N VAL A 34 2.23 5.36 23.09
CA VAL A 34 2.38 6.08 21.82
C VAL A 34 1.05 6.69 21.36
N GLY A 35 -0.06 5.95 21.47
CA GLY A 35 -1.40 6.45 21.16
C GLY A 35 -1.81 7.61 22.07
N ALA A 36 -1.56 7.50 23.37
CA ALA A 36 -1.86 8.57 24.33
C ALA A 36 -1.12 9.88 24.04
N ALA A 37 0.14 9.79 23.60
CA ALA A 37 0.94 10.96 23.23
C ALA A 37 0.45 11.68 21.96
N LYS A 38 -0.31 10.99 21.08
CA LYS A 38 -0.79 11.52 19.79
C LYS A 38 -2.20 12.09 19.83
N LYS A 39 -2.87 12.12 20.99
CA LYS A 39 -4.29 12.49 21.17
C LYS A 39 -4.69 13.91 20.70
N SER A 40 -3.77 14.76 20.23
CA SER A 40 -4.07 16.10 19.74
C SER A 40 -4.34 16.22 18.23
N GLN A 41 -4.34 15.13 17.46
CA GLN A 41 -4.60 15.19 16.02
C GLN A 41 -5.59 14.12 15.56
N THR A 42 -6.66 14.56 14.88
CA THR A 42 -7.68 13.74 14.21
C THR A 42 -7.11 13.05 12.97
N VAL A 43 -6.10 12.20 13.16
CA VAL A 43 -5.35 11.57 12.07
C VAL A 43 -5.58 10.07 12.11
N LEU A 44 -5.82 9.49 10.94
CA LEU A 44 -5.91 8.05 10.73
C LEU A 44 -4.77 7.29 11.45
N PRO A 45 -5.07 6.19 12.16
CA PRO A 45 -4.07 5.51 12.99
C PRO A 45 -3.06 4.70 12.17
N ILE A 46 -3.35 4.40 10.90
CA ILE A 46 -2.45 3.71 9.97
C ILE A 46 -1.23 4.58 9.62
N ARG A 47 -0.08 3.92 9.40
CA ARG A 47 1.18 4.59 9.01
C ARG A 47 1.96 3.72 8.01
N PRO A 48 1.53 3.67 6.72
CA PRO A 48 2.13 2.80 5.71
C PRO A 48 3.65 2.90 5.61
N SER A 49 4.21 4.11 5.64
CA SER A 49 5.66 4.32 5.58
C SER A 49 6.40 3.67 6.76
N ARG A 50 5.85 3.75 7.98
CA ARG A 50 6.43 3.09 9.16
C ARG A 50 6.34 1.57 9.07
N GLU A 51 5.26 1.04 8.51
CA GLU A 51 5.10 -0.40 8.27
C GLU A 51 6.13 -0.89 7.25
N ALA A 52 6.31 -0.16 6.15
CA ALA A 52 7.31 -0.46 5.13
C ALA A 52 8.73 -0.50 5.70
N PHE A 53 9.14 0.53 6.47
CA PHE A 53 10.44 0.53 7.15
C PHE A 53 10.61 -0.66 8.09
N MET A 54 9.56 -0.97 8.87
CA MET A 54 9.59 -2.10 9.80
C MET A 54 9.80 -3.42 9.07
N LEU A 55 9.00 -3.70 8.04
CA LEU A 55 9.03 -4.94 7.29
C LEU A 55 10.32 -5.09 6.49
N ARG A 56 10.82 -4.04 5.84
CA ARG A 56 12.13 -4.04 5.16
C ARG A 56 13.25 -4.37 6.15
N ARG A 57 13.25 -3.74 7.34
CA ARG A 57 14.24 -4.01 8.40
C ARG A 57 14.17 -5.45 8.94
N LEU A 58 12.97 -6.02 9.05
CA LEU A 58 12.79 -7.41 9.49
C LEU A 58 13.26 -8.38 8.40
N SER A 59 12.89 -8.12 7.15
CA SER A 59 13.30 -8.90 5.98
C SER A 59 14.82 -8.89 5.82
N GLY A 60 15.48 -7.74 5.96
CA GLY A 60 16.94 -7.64 5.85
C GLY A 60 17.74 -8.39 6.92
N ARG A 61 17.13 -8.71 8.08
CA ARG A 61 17.75 -9.57 9.12
C ARG A 61 17.28 -11.02 9.04
N HIS A 62 16.25 -11.29 8.26
CA HIS A 62 15.61 -12.60 8.23
C HIS A 62 16.59 -13.65 7.72
N ASN A 63 16.77 -14.70 8.52
CA ASN A 63 17.64 -15.83 8.24
C ASN A 63 17.08 -17.08 8.94
N GLY A 64 17.40 -18.25 8.40
CA GLY A 64 16.95 -19.54 8.93
C GLY A 64 15.74 -20.11 8.20
N PRO A 65 15.13 -21.19 8.74
CA PRO A 65 14.16 -22.01 8.00
C PRO A 65 12.73 -21.46 7.97
N PHE A 66 12.42 -20.40 8.74
CA PHE A 66 11.08 -19.82 8.78
C PHE A 66 10.80 -19.03 7.50
N GLN A 67 9.57 -19.09 6.97
CA GLN A 67 9.24 -18.41 5.72
C GLN A 67 9.03 -16.90 5.92
N LEU A 68 9.68 -16.06 5.11
CA LEU A 68 9.55 -14.60 5.19
C LEU A 68 8.11 -14.11 4.97
N SER A 69 7.36 -14.73 4.06
CA SER A 69 5.97 -14.37 3.77
C SER A 69 5.05 -14.64 4.98
N ALA A 70 5.26 -15.75 5.69
CA ALA A 70 4.55 -16.06 6.93
C ALA A 70 4.89 -15.03 8.03
N LEU A 71 6.16 -14.65 8.15
CA LEU A 71 6.61 -13.61 9.08
C LEU A 71 5.90 -12.29 8.79
N ALA A 72 5.84 -11.87 7.53
CA ALA A 72 5.18 -10.64 7.15
C ALA A 72 3.68 -10.63 7.50
N ARG A 73 2.95 -11.75 7.26
CA ARG A 73 1.54 -11.87 7.64
C ARG A 73 1.33 -11.78 9.15
N MET A 74 2.17 -12.43 9.95
CA MET A 74 2.14 -12.31 11.41
C MET A 74 2.35 -10.85 11.84
N TRP A 75 3.27 -10.14 11.19
CA TRP A 75 3.51 -8.73 11.49
C TRP A 75 2.35 -7.83 11.07
N HIS A 76 1.71 -8.06 9.92
CA HIS A 76 0.52 -7.31 9.51
C HIS A 76 -0.63 -7.49 10.50
N GLU A 77 -0.93 -8.72 10.94
CA GLU A 77 -1.98 -8.96 11.93
C GLU A 77 -1.68 -8.23 13.25
N MET A 78 -0.42 -8.30 13.71
CA MET A 78 0.01 -7.61 14.92
C MET A 78 -0.02 -6.07 14.76
N ILE A 79 0.33 -5.54 13.59
CA ILE A 79 0.23 -4.11 13.27
C ILE A 79 -1.23 -3.69 13.31
N ALA A 80 -2.13 -4.39 12.63
CA ALA A 80 -3.55 -4.13 12.61
C ALA A 80 -4.16 -4.09 14.01
N ALA A 81 -3.88 -5.11 14.83
CA ALA A 81 -4.36 -5.17 16.21
C ALA A 81 -3.90 -3.95 17.04
N PHE A 82 -2.64 -3.55 16.91
CA PHE A 82 -2.08 -2.39 17.62
C PHE A 82 -2.53 -1.04 17.06
N THR A 83 -2.85 -0.96 15.78
CA THR A 83 -3.49 0.20 15.18
C THR A 83 -4.90 0.37 15.76
N MET A 84 -5.66 -0.71 15.91
CA MET A 84 -7.00 -0.70 16.51
C MET A 84 -7.01 -0.31 18.00
N ILE A 85 -5.94 -0.59 18.76
CA ILE A 85 -5.78 -0.08 20.13
C ILE A 85 -5.68 1.46 20.15
N GLN A 86 -5.05 2.06 19.13
CA GLN A 86 -4.86 3.51 19.06
C GLN A 86 -6.15 4.23 18.67
N ALA A 87 -6.82 3.75 17.62
CA ALA A 87 -8.14 4.22 17.20
C ALA A 87 -8.83 3.20 16.29
N SER A 88 -10.16 3.14 16.33
CA SER A 88 -10.96 2.37 15.38
C SER A 88 -10.95 3.03 14.00
N TYR A 89 -10.92 2.23 12.94
CA TYR A 89 -11.09 2.67 11.56
C TYR A 89 -11.83 1.60 10.75
N LYS A 90 -12.36 1.97 9.58
CA LYS A 90 -13.19 1.11 8.71
C LYS A 90 -12.67 1.10 7.28
N ILE A 91 -12.88 -0.03 6.61
CA ILE A 91 -12.36 -0.26 5.26
C ILE A 91 -13.50 -0.53 4.29
N ALA A 92 -13.54 0.21 3.19
CA ALA A 92 -14.36 -0.11 2.03
C ALA A 92 -13.51 -0.88 1.01
N VAL A 93 -14.00 -2.00 0.50
CA VAL A 93 -13.25 -2.88 -0.40
C VAL A 93 -14.03 -3.08 -1.69
N PHE A 94 -13.38 -2.88 -2.83
CA PHE A 94 -13.94 -3.28 -4.11
C PHE A 94 -13.85 -4.80 -4.23
N SER A 95 -14.99 -5.46 -4.34
CA SER A 95 -15.07 -6.91 -4.49
C SER A 95 -16.35 -7.26 -5.25
N ASP A 96 -16.25 -7.35 -6.57
CA ASP A 96 -17.28 -7.95 -7.42
C ASP A 96 -17.09 -9.48 -7.53
N THR A 97 -17.89 -10.14 -8.38
CA THR A 97 -17.83 -11.59 -8.63
C THR A 97 -16.49 -12.08 -9.22
N SER A 98 -15.65 -11.19 -9.72
CA SER A 98 -14.33 -11.48 -10.30
C SER A 98 -13.16 -11.02 -9.42
N HIS A 99 -13.38 -10.11 -8.47
CA HIS A 99 -12.34 -9.46 -7.66
C HIS A 99 -12.39 -9.86 -6.17
N HIS A 100 -12.82 -11.07 -5.85
CA HIS A 100 -12.81 -11.58 -4.47
C HIS A 100 -11.41 -11.57 -3.83
N THR A 101 -10.34 -11.66 -4.63
CA THR A 101 -8.96 -11.62 -4.15
C THR A 101 -8.61 -10.30 -3.46
N LEU A 102 -9.28 -9.18 -3.80
CA LEU A 102 -9.06 -7.89 -3.13
C LEU A 102 -9.52 -7.91 -1.67
N TRP A 103 -10.57 -8.68 -1.36
CA TRP A 103 -10.98 -8.91 0.02
C TRP A 103 -9.89 -9.61 0.81
N ASP A 104 -9.31 -10.67 0.26
CA ASP A 104 -8.22 -11.41 0.89
C ASP A 104 -6.97 -10.53 1.07
N LEU A 105 -6.61 -9.73 0.06
CA LEU A 105 -5.50 -8.77 0.15
C LEU A 105 -5.73 -7.71 1.23
N ALA A 106 -6.95 -7.16 1.30
CA ALA A 106 -7.31 -6.20 2.33
C ALA A 106 -7.24 -6.83 3.73
N ARG A 107 -7.73 -8.06 3.89
CA ARG A 107 -7.63 -8.81 5.15
C ARG A 107 -6.18 -9.12 5.53
N ASP A 108 -5.34 -9.47 4.57
CA ASP A 108 -3.91 -9.75 4.79
C ASP A 108 -3.10 -8.50 5.12
N GLN A 109 -3.52 -7.32 4.66
CA GLN A 109 -2.87 -6.05 4.95
C GLN A 109 -3.34 -5.44 6.27
N PHE A 110 -4.66 -5.41 6.48
CA PHE A 110 -5.29 -4.69 7.59
C PHE A 110 -5.78 -5.60 8.72
N GLY A 111 -5.46 -6.88 8.64
CA GLY A 111 -5.75 -7.87 9.65
C GLY A 111 -7.20 -8.34 9.68
N SER A 112 -7.44 -9.36 10.49
CA SER A 112 -8.70 -10.09 10.50
C SER A 112 -9.85 -9.41 11.26
N GLN A 113 -9.54 -8.42 12.10
CA GLN A 113 -10.45 -7.81 13.08
C GLN A 113 -10.95 -6.42 12.69
N VAL A 114 -10.37 -5.79 11.66
CA VAL A 114 -10.80 -4.45 11.22
C VAL A 114 -12.11 -4.56 10.43
N PRO A 115 -13.14 -3.75 10.74
CA PRO A 115 -14.39 -3.78 9.99
C PRO A 115 -14.18 -3.47 8.50
N MET A 116 -14.57 -4.41 7.64
CA MET A 116 -14.51 -4.30 6.19
C MET A 116 -15.92 -4.40 5.59
N THR A 117 -16.21 -3.59 4.58
CA THR A 117 -17.46 -3.66 3.81
C THR A 117 -17.14 -3.75 2.33
N ALA A 118 -17.73 -4.74 1.66
CA ALA A 118 -17.56 -4.95 0.23
C ALA A 118 -18.53 -4.07 -0.55
N PHE A 119 -18.06 -3.51 -1.67
CA PHE A 119 -18.85 -2.75 -2.64
C PHE A 119 -18.60 -3.29 -4.04
N GLU A 120 -19.64 -3.31 -4.87
CA GLU A 120 -19.60 -3.89 -6.21
C GLU A 120 -18.97 -2.95 -7.24
N THR A 121 -18.80 -1.67 -6.91
CA THR A 121 -18.18 -0.70 -7.82
C THR A 121 -17.03 0.07 -7.19
N ARG A 122 -15.99 0.35 -7.99
CA ARG A 122 -14.83 1.20 -7.61
C ARG A 122 -15.30 2.59 -7.16
N ARG A 123 -16.33 3.12 -7.83
CA ARG A 123 -16.96 4.41 -7.52
C ARG A 123 -17.60 4.44 -6.12
N GLU A 124 -18.28 3.39 -5.70
CA GLU A 124 -18.86 3.32 -4.35
C GLU A 124 -17.78 3.33 -3.27
N VAL A 125 -16.70 2.57 -3.44
CA VAL A 125 -15.55 2.57 -2.52
C VAL A 125 -14.97 3.98 -2.39
N LEU A 126 -14.72 4.66 -3.53
CA LEU A 126 -14.27 6.05 -3.54
C LEU A 126 -15.22 6.95 -2.75
N GLN A 127 -16.53 6.86 -3.00
CA GLN A 127 -17.54 7.67 -2.31
C GLN A 127 -17.56 7.42 -0.81
N GLN A 128 -17.38 6.19 -0.34
CA GLN A 128 -17.30 5.91 1.10
C GLN A 128 -16.13 6.65 1.75
N VAL A 129 -14.96 6.67 1.12
CA VAL A 129 -13.77 7.37 1.64
C VAL A 129 -13.89 8.88 1.50
N MET A 130 -14.41 9.35 0.36
CA MET A 130 -14.62 10.78 0.11
C MET A 130 -15.63 11.37 1.10
N ASN A 131 -16.68 10.64 1.45
CA ASN A 131 -17.72 11.10 2.39
C ASN A 131 -17.39 10.80 3.86
N GLY A 132 -16.21 10.24 4.16
CA GLY A 132 -15.78 9.90 5.51
C GLY A 132 -16.60 8.77 6.17
N GLN A 133 -17.27 7.94 5.37
CA GLN A 133 -18.01 6.76 5.84
C GLN A 133 -17.08 5.54 6.01
N ALA A 134 -16.00 5.50 5.21
CA ALA A 134 -14.87 4.62 5.39
C ALA A 134 -13.59 5.46 5.52
N ASP A 135 -12.61 4.91 6.23
CA ASP A 135 -11.32 5.54 6.51
C ASP A 135 -10.28 5.19 5.44
N VAL A 136 -10.40 3.97 4.90
CA VAL A 136 -9.53 3.42 3.86
C VAL A 136 -10.40 2.79 2.77
N GLY A 137 -10.02 2.99 1.50
CA GLY A 137 -10.61 2.30 0.36
C GLY A 137 -9.59 1.37 -0.28
N VAL A 138 -9.99 0.14 -0.61
CA VAL A 138 -9.14 -0.82 -1.33
C VAL A 138 -9.68 -0.98 -2.74
N LEU A 139 -8.83 -0.68 -3.72
CA LEU A 139 -9.15 -0.63 -5.14
C LEU A 139 -8.11 -1.45 -5.94
N PRO A 140 -8.45 -1.93 -7.14
CA PRO A 140 -7.44 -2.48 -8.04
C PRO A 140 -6.48 -1.35 -8.47
N PRO A 141 -5.25 -1.68 -8.91
CA PRO A 141 -4.36 -0.70 -9.49
C PRO A 141 -5.03 0.04 -10.66
N PRO A 142 -4.62 1.28 -10.96
CA PRO A 142 -5.04 1.95 -12.18
C PRO A 142 -4.63 1.15 -13.42
N GLU A 143 -5.55 0.98 -14.36
CA GLU A 143 -5.32 0.30 -15.65
C GLU A 143 -5.55 1.27 -16.81
N GLU A 144 -4.97 0.98 -17.97
CA GLU A 144 -5.13 1.81 -19.17
C GLU A 144 -6.56 1.72 -19.73
N ASP A 145 -7.09 0.51 -19.81
CA ASP A 145 -8.39 0.19 -20.43
C ASP A 145 -9.54 0.14 -19.39
N ASP A 146 -9.61 1.13 -18.50
CA ASP A 146 -10.70 1.27 -17.52
C ASP A 146 -11.81 2.19 -18.08
N ASP A 147 -13.00 1.63 -18.34
CA ASP A 147 -14.18 2.39 -18.79
C ASP A 147 -14.59 3.53 -17.83
N HIS A 148 -14.30 3.36 -16.52
CA HIS A 148 -14.64 4.31 -15.48
C HIS A 148 -13.43 4.55 -14.56
N PRO A 149 -12.40 5.24 -15.06
CA PRO A 149 -11.09 5.33 -14.41
C PRO A 149 -11.20 6.09 -13.09
N TRP A 150 -11.20 5.33 -12.01
CA TRP A 150 -11.42 5.82 -10.66
C TRP A 150 -10.36 6.86 -10.23
N TRP A 151 -9.15 6.76 -10.77
CA TRP A 151 -8.02 7.64 -10.45
C TRP A 151 -8.27 9.10 -10.87
N THR A 152 -9.13 9.36 -11.85
CA THR A 152 -9.52 10.71 -12.27
C THR A 152 -10.20 11.48 -11.12
N GLN A 153 -10.97 10.77 -10.29
CA GLN A 153 -11.71 11.34 -9.17
C GLN A 153 -10.79 11.73 -8.00
N LEU A 154 -9.54 11.27 -7.99
CA LEU A 154 -8.54 11.69 -7.00
C LEU A 154 -7.87 13.01 -7.36
N ALA A 155 -8.01 13.51 -8.59
CA ALA A 155 -7.33 14.71 -9.08
C ALA A 155 -7.94 16.03 -8.56
N VAL A 156 -8.70 16.01 -7.47
CA VAL A 156 -9.36 17.19 -6.88
C VAL A 156 -8.78 17.54 -5.50
N PRO A 157 -8.81 18.82 -5.08
CA PRO A 157 -8.27 19.22 -3.78
C PRO A 157 -9.00 18.49 -2.64
N GLY A 158 -8.23 17.97 -1.69
CA GLY A 158 -8.79 17.25 -0.56
C GLY A 158 -9.45 15.92 -0.93
N ALA A 159 -9.18 15.31 -2.10
CA ALA A 159 -9.48 13.91 -2.31
C ALA A 159 -8.62 13.00 -1.41
N PRO A 160 -9.03 11.75 -1.13
CA PRO A 160 -8.09 10.75 -0.65
C PRO A 160 -6.98 10.52 -1.69
N VAL A 161 -5.85 10.00 -1.22
CA VAL A 161 -4.69 9.70 -2.08
C VAL A 161 -4.32 8.23 -1.94
N ILE A 162 -3.61 7.69 -2.93
CA ILE A 162 -2.98 6.37 -2.83
C ILE A 162 -1.91 6.42 -1.74
N VAL A 163 -1.96 5.48 -0.80
CA VAL A 163 -1.04 5.44 0.37
C VAL A 163 -0.27 4.14 0.49
N GLN A 164 -0.72 3.08 -0.17
CA GLN A 164 -0.14 1.76 -0.04
C GLN A 164 -0.46 0.87 -1.24
N ARG A 165 0.47 0.00 -1.61
CA ARG A 165 0.25 -1.12 -2.53
C ARG A 165 0.35 -2.44 -1.77
N MET A 166 -0.50 -3.39 -2.14
CA MET A 166 -0.53 -4.73 -1.56
C MET A 166 -0.54 -5.80 -2.66
N PRO A 167 0.08 -6.96 -2.41
CA PRO A 167 0.77 -7.34 -1.17
C PRO A 167 2.16 -6.70 -1.03
N PHE A 168 2.55 -6.30 0.20
CA PHE A 168 3.86 -5.67 0.46
C PHE A 168 5.02 -6.66 0.57
N ALA A 169 4.75 -7.92 0.95
CA ALA A 169 5.77 -8.93 1.22
C ALA A 169 5.47 -10.25 0.51
N GLY A 170 5.15 -10.16 -0.78
CA GLY A 170 4.93 -11.30 -1.67
C GLY A 170 3.48 -11.81 -1.67
N VAL A 171 3.19 -12.63 -2.68
CA VAL A 171 1.85 -13.21 -2.86
C VAL A 171 1.74 -14.49 -2.03
N GLY A 172 0.71 -14.56 -1.19
CA GLY A 172 0.37 -15.77 -0.45
C GLY A 172 -0.32 -16.84 -1.32
N ASN A 173 -0.94 -17.83 -0.66
CA ASN A 173 -1.82 -18.76 -1.35
C ASN A 173 -3.13 -18.06 -1.70
N VAL A 174 -3.34 -17.76 -2.98
CA VAL A 174 -4.54 -17.06 -3.48
C VAL A 174 -5.44 -18.01 -4.25
N ARG A 175 -6.75 -17.77 -4.20
CA ARG A 175 -7.69 -18.41 -5.12
C ARG A 175 -7.62 -17.69 -6.47
N GLY A 176 -7.34 -18.43 -7.54
CA GLY A 176 -7.26 -17.87 -8.88
C GLY A 176 -5.93 -17.19 -9.18
N VAL A 177 -5.96 -16.03 -9.85
CA VAL A 177 -4.76 -15.31 -10.27
C VAL A 177 -4.31 -14.36 -9.16
N PRO A 178 -3.00 -14.30 -8.85
CA PRO A 178 -2.42 -13.24 -8.03
C PRO A 178 -2.90 -11.87 -8.49
N ALA A 179 -3.51 -11.13 -7.58
CA ALA A 179 -3.94 -9.77 -7.81
C ALA A 179 -3.05 -8.81 -7.01
N GLU A 180 -3.07 -7.57 -7.44
CA GLU A 180 -2.55 -6.45 -6.68
C GLU A 180 -3.71 -5.55 -6.30
N ALA A 181 -3.50 -4.74 -5.27
CA ALA A 181 -4.44 -3.70 -4.91
C ALA A 181 -3.69 -2.47 -4.40
N VAL A 182 -4.38 -1.34 -4.42
CA VAL A 182 -3.94 -0.10 -3.81
C VAL A 182 -4.93 0.32 -2.73
N ALA A 183 -4.41 0.88 -1.65
CA ALA A 183 -5.21 1.53 -0.64
C ALA A 183 -5.22 3.03 -0.87
N ILE A 184 -6.40 3.64 -0.76
CA ILE A 184 -6.60 5.09 -0.74
C ILE A 184 -7.04 5.54 0.64
N ALA A 185 -6.56 6.69 1.09
CA ALA A 185 -6.94 7.27 2.38
C ALA A 185 -6.73 8.78 2.40
N ARG A 186 -7.33 9.48 3.38
CA ARG A 186 -7.10 10.90 3.65
C ARG A 186 -5.88 11.08 4.55
N LEU A 187 -4.72 10.69 4.05
CA LEU A 187 -3.44 10.69 4.74
C LEU A 187 -2.37 11.27 3.81
N GLU A 188 -1.44 12.05 4.35
CA GLU A 188 -0.28 12.50 3.58
C GLU A 188 0.80 11.39 3.56
N PRO A 189 1.19 10.88 2.38
CA PRO A 189 2.25 9.88 2.28
C PRO A 189 3.60 10.44 2.74
N GLU A 190 4.40 9.61 3.41
CA GLU A 190 5.76 9.96 3.85
C GLU A 190 6.78 9.13 3.04
N PRO A 191 7.96 9.69 2.68
CA PRO A 191 8.96 8.97 1.90
C PRO A 191 9.53 7.77 2.66
N THR A 192 9.82 6.70 1.93
CA THR A 192 10.47 5.49 2.45
C THR A 192 11.85 5.21 1.85
N GLY A 193 12.28 6.02 0.88
CA GLY A 193 13.55 5.91 0.18
C GLY A 193 13.53 4.94 -1.00
N ASP A 194 12.40 4.28 -1.24
CA ASP A 194 12.14 3.41 -2.37
C ASP A 194 10.62 3.41 -2.58
N ASP A 195 10.16 4.38 -3.35
CA ASP A 195 8.76 4.82 -3.43
C ASP A 195 8.33 4.99 -4.89
N VAL A 196 7.04 4.83 -5.11
CA VAL A 196 6.39 5.13 -6.37
C VAL A 196 5.28 6.13 -6.13
N SER A 197 5.26 7.20 -6.92
CA SER A 197 4.25 8.26 -6.85
C SER A 197 3.37 8.28 -8.09
N PHE A 198 2.13 8.75 -7.93
CA PHE A 198 1.15 8.88 -9.00
C PHE A 198 0.82 10.35 -9.22
N ILE A 199 0.89 10.78 -10.47
CA ILE A 199 0.59 12.16 -10.87
C ILE A 199 -0.50 12.11 -11.93
N VAL A 200 -1.59 12.83 -11.69
CA VAL A 200 -2.58 13.14 -12.71
C VAL A 200 -2.30 14.51 -13.29
N PHE A 201 -2.27 14.64 -14.60
CA PHE A 201 -2.08 15.92 -15.27
C PHE A 201 -2.91 16.02 -16.54
N ALA A 202 -3.20 17.26 -16.95
CA ALA A 202 -4.00 17.55 -18.14
C ALA A 202 -3.16 18.24 -19.22
N THR A 203 -3.46 17.98 -20.50
CA THR A 203 -3.00 18.78 -21.66
C THR A 203 -4.18 19.27 -22.48
N ALA A 204 -4.06 20.46 -23.06
CA ALA A 204 -5.10 21.03 -23.92
C ALA A 204 -5.20 20.29 -25.27
N ASP A 205 -4.05 19.97 -25.86
CA ASP A 205 -3.95 19.25 -27.13
C ASP A 205 -3.48 17.81 -26.91
N PRO A 206 -3.76 16.89 -27.86
CA PRO A 206 -3.17 15.55 -27.84
C PRO A 206 -1.65 15.63 -27.93
N VAL A 207 -0.95 15.02 -26.97
CA VAL A 207 0.52 14.92 -26.97
C VAL A 207 0.94 13.46 -26.97
N SER A 208 1.97 13.12 -27.76
CA SER A 208 2.49 11.76 -27.78
C SER A 208 3.06 11.32 -26.42
N ARG A 209 2.83 10.05 -26.04
CA ARG A 209 3.35 9.45 -24.81
C ARG A 209 4.86 9.66 -24.63
N SER A 210 5.65 9.47 -25.68
CA SER A 210 7.10 9.64 -25.63
C SER A 210 7.52 11.08 -25.34
N THR A 211 6.80 12.07 -25.87
CA THR A 211 7.04 13.48 -25.57
C THR A 211 6.71 13.81 -24.13
N LEU A 212 5.58 13.31 -23.61
CA LEU A 212 5.20 13.49 -22.20
C LEU A 212 6.24 12.90 -21.24
N VAL A 213 6.68 11.65 -21.49
CA VAL A 213 7.73 11.00 -20.69
C VAL A 213 9.05 11.77 -20.76
N SER A 214 9.45 12.27 -21.93
CA SER A 214 10.65 13.10 -22.07
C SER A 214 10.56 14.37 -21.22
N LYS A 215 9.41 15.05 -21.25
CA LYS A 215 9.16 16.27 -20.47
C LYS A 215 9.13 16.02 -18.97
N MET A 216 8.55 14.91 -18.53
CA MET A 216 8.62 14.49 -17.13
C MET A 216 10.07 14.26 -16.69
N LYS A 217 10.87 13.58 -17.51
CA LYS A 217 12.29 13.35 -17.23
C LYS A 217 13.09 14.65 -17.16
N GLU A 218 12.86 15.60 -18.06
CA GLU A 218 13.44 16.96 -18.02
C GLU A 218 13.07 17.72 -16.72
N ALA A 219 11.91 17.42 -16.15
CA ALA A 219 11.45 17.95 -14.87
C ALA A 219 11.94 17.14 -13.65
N SER A 220 12.80 16.13 -13.84
CA SER A 220 13.29 15.23 -12.79
C SER A 220 12.20 14.36 -12.15
N LEU A 221 11.21 13.96 -12.96
CA LEU A 221 10.14 13.02 -12.63
C LEU A 221 10.30 11.76 -13.52
N PRO A 222 11.30 10.90 -13.28
CA PRO A 222 11.48 9.68 -14.08
C PRO A 222 10.28 8.75 -13.87
N GLY A 223 9.69 8.26 -14.97
CA GLY A 223 8.49 7.45 -14.86
C GLY A 223 7.87 7.07 -16.20
N VAL A 224 6.67 6.51 -16.12
CA VAL A 224 5.88 6.03 -17.26
C VAL A 224 4.47 6.61 -17.23
N LEU A 225 3.82 6.62 -18.40
CA LEU A 225 2.40 6.93 -18.52
C LEU A 225 1.62 5.62 -18.44
N LEU A 226 0.74 5.52 -17.44
CA LEU A 226 -0.12 4.35 -17.24
C LEU A 226 -1.39 4.44 -18.08
N ALA A 227 -2.03 5.60 -18.08
CA ALA A 227 -3.30 5.79 -18.78
C ALA A 227 -3.40 7.20 -19.38
N SER A 228 -4.22 7.33 -20.41
CA SER A 228 -4.53 8.61 -21.05
C SER A 228 -5.92 8.54 -21.66
N LEU A 229 -6.73 9.57 -21.43
CA LEU A 229 -8.09 9.63 -21.95
C LEU A 229 -8.47 11.07 -22.28
N GLU A 230 -9.41 11.25 -23.21
CA GLU A 230 -10.00 12.54 -23.51
C GLU A 230 -11.26 12.73 -22.67
N GLN A 231 -11.37 13.89 -22.02
CA GLN A 231 -12.53 14.24 -21.20
C GLN A 231 -12.76 15.75 -21.29
N ASN A 232 -13.95 16.14 -21.75
CA ASN A 232 -14.40 17.53 -21.85
C ASN A 232 -13.46 18.44 -22.70
N GLY A 233 -12.85 17.89 -23.76
CA GLY A 233 -11.94 18.63 -24.64
C GLY A 233 -10.51 18.76 -24.11
N GLU A 234 -10.18 18.13 -22.99
CA GLU A 234 -8.82 18.03 -22.45
C GLU A 234 -8.36 16.56 -22.44
N TRP A 235 -7.05 16.36 -22.53
CA TRP A 235 -6.45 15.05 -22.34
C TRP A 235 -5.96 14.90 -20.91
N ILE A 236 -6.50 13.92 -20.20
CA ILE A 236 -6.14 13.60 -18.83
C ILE A 236 -5.21 12.39 -18.84
N HIS A 237 -4.09 12.52 -18.14
CA HIS A 237 -3.03 11.53 -18.10
C HIS A 237 -2.77 11.08 -16.68
N LEU A 238 -2.52 9.78 -16.52
CA LEU A 238 -1.99 9.20 -15.28
C LEU A 238 -0.54 8.78 -15.50
N ALA A 239 0.37 9.37 -14.72
CA ALA A 239 1.76 9.01 -14.67
C ALA A 239 2.12 8.29 -13.37
N GLN A 240 3.03 7.33 -13.49
CA GLN A 240 3.71 6.68 -12.38
C GLN A 240 5.17 7.12 -12.39
N VAL A 241 5.65 7.65 -11.26
CA VAL A 241 7.00 8.19 -11.07
C VAL A 241 7.76 7.29 -10.12
N GLU A 242 8.97 6.89 -10.50
CA GLU A 242 9.89 6.03 -9.73
C GLU A 242 10.66 6.84 -8.67
N ASP A 243 9.94 7.65 -7.90
CA ASP A 243 10.45 8.41 -6.78
C ASP A 243 9.29 8.86 -5.88
N PHE A 244 9.59 9.28 -4.66
CA PHE A 244 8.64 9.99 -3.82
C PHE A 244 8.45 11.42 -4.34
N VAL A 245 7.20 11.81 -4.57
CA VAL A 245 6.80 13.16 -4.99
C VAL A 245 5.78 13.68 -3.98
N ALA A 246 6.10 14.77 -3.29
CA ALA A 246 5.20 15.39 -2.32
C ALA A 246 4.03 16.12 -3.01
N SER A 247 2.95 16.38 -2.27
CA SER A 247 1.76 17.12 -2.74
C SER A 247 2.10 18.46 -3.41
N GLU A 248 3.03 19.21 -2.80
CA GLU A 248 3.51 20.53 -3.26
C GLU A 248 4.96 20.48 -3.78
N ASP A 249 5.31 19.42 -4.52
CA ASP A 249 6.67 19.23 -5.04
C ASP A 249 7.02 20.21 -6.19
N GLN A 250 8.19 20.86 -6.08
CA GLN A 250 8.65 21.85 -7.06
C GLN A 250 8.87 21.25 -8.45
N ARG A 251 9.17 19.94 -8.56
CA ARG A 251 9.33 19.25 -9.84
C ARG A 251 8.04 19.20 -10.63
N VAL A 252 6.90 19.03 -9.96
CA VAL A 252 5.57 19.07 -10.59
C VAL A 252 5.27 20.48 -11.10
N THR A 253 5.59 21.50 -10.30
CA THR A 253 5.45 22.90 -10.74
C THR A 253 6.34 23.21 -11.96
N LYS A 254 7.57 22.69 -11.98
CA LYS A 254 8.49 22.82 -13.13
C LYS A 254 7.93 22.13 -14.37
N PHE A 255 7.37 20.93 -14.23
CA PHE A 255 6.76 20.18 -15.32
C PHE A 255 5.59 20.95 -15.98
N VAL A 256 4.68 21.50 -15.17
CA VAL A 256 3.58 22.34 -15.67
C VAL A 256 4.09 23.60 -16.37
N LYS A 257 5.05 24.32 -15.76
CA LYS A 257 5.61 25.55 -16.36
C LYS A 257 6.36 25.32 -17.67
N ALA A 258 6.97 24.15 -17.85
CA ALA A 258 7.69 23.80 -19.08
C ALA A 258 6.77 23.41 -20.23
N GLY A 259 5.48 23.13 -19.94
CA GLY A 259 4.55 22.54 -20.88
C GLY A 259 4.90 21.08 -21.23
N PRO A 260 3.95 20.31 -21.80
CA PRO A 260 2.63 20.74 -22.27
C PRO A 260 1.52 20.66 -21.21
N ALA A 261 1.83 20.21 -19.98
CA ALA A 261 0.82 20.07 -18.93
C ALA A 261 0.27 21.45 -18.50
N ILE A 262 -1.05 21.60 -18.48
CA ILE A 262 -1.72 22.83 -18.04
C ILE A 262 -2.07 22.80 -16.54
N ALA A 263 -2.23 21.60 -15.99
CA ALA A 263 -2.43 21.34 -14.57
C ALA A 263 -1.87 19.97 -14.22
N ALA A 264 -1.35 19.80 -13.01
CA ALA A 264 -0.88 18.53 -12.50
C ALA A 264 -1.13 18.44 -10.98
N ARG A 265 -1.43 17.24 -10.50
CA ARG A 265 -1.63 16.93 -9.08
C ARG A 265 -1.05 15.56 -8.76
N VAL A 266 -0.32 15.48 -7.66
CA VAL A 266 0.05 14.20 -7.06
C VAL A 266 -1.19 13.60 -6.40
N ILE A 267 -1.54 12.38 -6.79
CA ILE A 267 -2.71 11.65 -6.25
C ILE A 267 -2.30 10.52 -5.29
N GLY A 268 -1.04 10.47 -4.90
CA GLY A 268 -0.53 9.58 -3.85
C GLY A 268 0.83 9.00 -4.15
N ALA A 269 1.33 8.26 -3.17
CA ALA A 269 2.57 7.52 -3.26
C ALA A 269 2.50 6.28 -2.35
N TYR A 270 3.24 5.25 -2.70
CA TYR A 270 3.43 4.09 -1.82
C TYR A 270 4.89 3.65 -1.81
N ALA A 271 5.27 2.96 -0.73
CA ALA A 271 6.54 2.26 -0.63
C ALA A 271 6.55 1.02 -1.53
N MET A 272 7.64 0.81 -2.27
CA MET A 272 7.81 -0.40 -3.09
C MET A 272 7.81 -1.67 -2.23
N PRO A 273 7.00 -2.70 -2.59
CA PRO A 273 7.01 -4.00 -1.93
C PRO A 273 8.39 -4.65 -1.91
N ILE A 274 8.63 -5.48 -0.89
CA ILE A 274 9.89 -6.21 -0.72
C ILE A 274 10.09 -7.18 -1.90
N ALA A 275 11.19 -7.02 -2.63
CA ALA A 275 11.55 -7.89 -3.74
C ALA A 275 11.77 -9.35 -3.28
N GLY A 276 11.33 -10.32 -4.09
CA GLY A 276 11.72 -11.73 -3.91
C GLY A 276 10.90 -12.56 -2.90
N ALA A 277 9.82 -12.02 -2.32
CA ALA A 277 8.95 -12.76 -1.40
C ALA A 277 8.05 -13.83 -2.08
N SER A 278 8.35 -14.19 -3.32
CA SER A 278 7.64 -15.17 -4.14
C SER A 278 8.48 -16.42 -4.50
N LYS A 279 9.52 -16.76 -3.73
CA LYS A 279 10.14 -18.09 -3.86
C LYS A 279 9.42 -19.09 -2.94
N PRO A 280 8.44 -19.88 -3.43
CA PRO A 280 8.09 -21.12 -2.74
C PRO A 280 9.34 -21.99 -2.74
N GLY A 281 9.59 -22.68 -1.63
CA GLY A 281 10.81 -23.44 -1.39
C GLY A 281 11.26 -24.25 -2.61
N GLY A 282 12.36 -23.83 -3.23
CA GLY A 282 13.15 -24.70 -4.07
C GLY A 282 13.86 -25.66 -3.15
N ALA A 283 13.38 -26.90 -3.11
CA ALA A 283 14.22 -28.01 -2.69
C ALA A 283 15.51 -27.94 -3.51
N GLU A 284 16.64 -27.92 -2.82
CA GLU A 284 17.92 -28.29 -3.40
C GLU A 284 17.75 -29.71 -3.94
N ALA A 285 17.58 -29.84 -5.25
CA ALA A 285 17.88 -31.08 -5.93
C ALA A 285 19.41 -31.20 -5.89
N GLY A 286 19.91 -31.97 -4.91
CA GLY A 286 21.28 -32.40 -4.89
C GLY A 286 21.60 -33.24 -6.12
N GLU A 287 22.73 -32.92 -6.75
CA GLU A 287 23.48 -33.82 -7.63
C GLU A 287 23.97 -35.06 -6.88
#